data_AF-A0A6B0YQ29-F1
#
_entry.id   AF-A0A6B0YQ29-F1
#
_cell.length_a   1.000
_cell.length_b   1.000
_cell.length_c   1.000
_cell.angle_alpha   90.00
_cell.angle_beta   90.00
_cell.angle_gamma   90.00
#
_symmetry.space_group_name_H-M   'P 1'
#
loop_
_entity.id
_entity.type
_entity.pdbx_description
1 polymer ?
#
loop_
_entity_poly.entity_id
_entity_poly.type
_entity_poly.pdbx_seq_one_letter_code
_entity_poly.pdbx_strand_id
1 'polypeptide(L)'
;MRSGSRADSSFSQRYIALFVEDYAHQKVIGALVTRVAAECDVEVRLDWRNAMGGHGKVIVELRNYIRDLKRQGTPWPDLIIVATDANCKGLNERSREIGDLDAPAPVLLAIPDPHVERWLLLDGAAFRAVFGRGCQAPDRKCSRELYKRKLIEEIHAAGGTPILGGIEYAEDILCHMDIDRAARADDALQRFVSDLRTTFRGWQL
;
A
#
# COMPACT_ATOMS: atom_id res chain seq x y z
N MET A 1 34.88 4.38 37.94
CA MET A 1 34.48 3.21 37.12
C MET A 1 33.33 3.64 36.21
N ARG A 2 33.42 3.25 34.94
CA ARG A 2 32.57 3.71 33.83
C ARG A 2 31.20 3.05 33.82
N SER A 3 30.32 3.72 33.07
CA SER A 3 29.31 3.20 32.14
C SER A 3 28.00 2.63 32.69
N GLY A 4 26.93 3.34 32.32
CA GLY A 4 25.56 2.83 32.27
C GLY A 4 24.58 3.84 31.65
N SER A 5 25.02 4.69 30.71
CA SER A 5 24.10 5.46 29.85
C SER A 5 23.44 4.47 28.90
N ARG A 6 22.19 4.10 29.18
CA ARG A 6 21.32 3.51 28.16
C ARG A 6 20.89 4.64 27.23
N ALA A 7 21.23 4.47 25.97
CA ALA A 7 20.86 5.37 24.89
C ALA A 7 19.34 5.62 24.92
N ASP A 8 19.00 6.90 25.09
CA ASP A 8 17.71 7.44 24.70
C ASP A 8 17.76 7.61 23.18
N SER A 9 17.56 6.52 22.44
CA SER A 9 17.40 6.58 20.99
C SER A 9 15.95 6.92 20.71
N SER A 10 15.61 8.21 20.72
CA SER A 10 14.32 8.70 20.24
C SER A 10 14.25 8.48 18.71
N PHE A 11 13.89 7.29 18.28
CA PHE A 11 13.40 7.11 16.92
C PHE A 11 12.05 7.83 16.88
N SER A 12 12.04 9.05 16.33
CA SER A 12 10.78 9.74 16.07
C SER A 12 10.04 8.96 14.98
N GLN A 13 9.02 8.22 15.38
CA GLN A 13 8.17 7.46 14.48
C GLN A 13 7.67 8.37 13.34
N ARG A 14 7.90 7.96 12.09
CA ARG A 14 7.55 8.73 10.89
C ARG A 14 6.05 8.71 10.67
N TYR A 15 5.43 9.87 10.66
CA TYR A 15 3.99 10.03 10.55
C TYR A 15 3.56 10.03 9.07
N ILE A 16 2.77 9.02 8.68
CA ILE A 16 2.26 8.86 7.31
C ILE A 16 0.74 9.00 7.30
N ALA A 17 0.22 9.96 6.54
CA ALA A 17 -1.20 10.12 6.28
C ALA A 17 -1.60 9.32 5.04
N LEU A 18 -2.57 8.41 5.15
CA LEU A 18 -3.00 7.54 4.06
C LEU A 18 -4.45 7.81 3.64
N PHE A 19 -4.64 7.82 2.32
CA PHE A 19 -5.94 7.96 1.67
C PHE A 19 -6.17 6.76 0.75
N VAL A 20 -7.20 5.95 0.97
CA VAL A 20 -7.50 4.71 0.25
C VAL A 20 -8.98 4.63 -0.17
N GLU A 21 -9.30 3.91 -1.26
CA GLU A 21 -10.68 3.82 -1.77
C GLU A 21 -11.62 2.97 -0.90
N ASP A 22 -11.09 1.89 -0.35
CA ASP A 22 -11.80 0.87 0.40
C ASP A 22 -10.87 0.06 1.33
N TYR A 23 -11.46 -0.93 2.00
CA TYR A 23 -10.75 -1.79 2.94
C TYR A 23 -9.65 -2.65 2.30
N ALA A 24 -9.79 -3.01 1.02
CA ALA A 24 -8.78 -3.81 0.34
C ALA A 24 -7.49 -3.03 0.12
N HIS A 25 -7.63 -1.78 -0.31
CA HIS A 25 -6.51 -0.86 -0.36
C HIS A 25 -5.88 -0.66 1.02
N GLN A 26 -6.69 -0.45 2.07
CA GLN A 26 -6.17 -0.28 3.42
C GLN A 26 -5.26 -1.44 3.84
N LYS A 27 -5.71 -2.68 3.64
CA LYS A 27 -4.96 -3.88 4.00
C LYS A 27 -3.69 -4.06 3.18
N VAL A 28 -3.80 -3.98 1.86
CA VAL A 28 -2.64 -4.23 0.97
C VAL A 28 -1.60 -3.12 1.09
N ILE A 29 -2.02 -1.85 1.06
CA ILE A 29 -1.10 -0.72 1.14
C ILE A 29 -0.48 -0.63 2.53
N GLY A 30 -1.26 -0.82 3.60
CA GLY A 30 -0.73 -0.81 4.96
C GLY A 30 0.34 -1.88 5.19
N ALA A 31 0.10 -3.11 4.71
CA ALA A 31 1.05 -4.20 4.81
C ALA A 31 2.33 -3.93 4.01
N LEU A 32 2.22 -3.45 2.76
CA LEU A 32 3.38 -3.09 1.94
C LEU A 32 4.20 -1.96 2.57
N VAL A 33 3.55 -0.88 3.02
CA VAL A 33 4.22 0.26 3.66
C VAL A 33 4.97 -0.19 4.91
N THR A 34 4.31 -0.94 5.79
CA THR A 34 4.90 -1.44 7.04
C THR A 34 6.08 -2.35 6.76
N ARG A 35 5.93 -3.29 5.82
CA ARG A 35 7.00 -4.23 5.47
C ARG A 35 8.21 -3.53 4.85
N VAL A 36 7.99 -2.64 3.88
CA VAL A 36 9.09 -1.91 3.23
C VAL A 36 9.77 -0.94 4.20
N ALA A 37 9.02 -0.34 5.14
CA ALA A 37 9.60 0.46 6.21
C ALA A 37 10.51 -0.37 7.12
N ALA A 38 10.07 -1.55 7.54
CA ALA A 38 10.88 -2.48 8.32
C ALA A 38 12.14 -2.96 7.55
N GLU A 39 12.02 -3.26 6.25
CA GLU A 39 13.18 -3.57 5.37
C GLU A 39 14.19 -2.42 5.30
N CYS A 40 13.75 -1.19 5.57
CA CYS A 40 14.55 0.02 5.58
C CYS A 40 14.83 0.55 7.00
N ASP A 41 14.60 -0.25 8.05
CA ASP A 41 14.84 0.16 9.46
C ASP A 41 14.18 1.51 9.82
N VAL A 42 12.98 1.76 9.30
CA VAL A 42 12.16 2.95 9.59
C VAL A 42 10.93 2.55 10.40
N GLU A 43 10.73 3.19 11.55
CA GLU A 43 9.48 3.08 12.29
C GLU A 43 8.44 4.06 11.74
N VAL A 44 7.27 3.57 11.38
CA VAL A 44 6.19 4.38 10.78
C VAL A 44 4.92 4.35 11.63
N ARG A 45 4.20 5.47 11.67
CA ARG A 45 2.84 5.60 12.21
C ARG A 45 1.90 5.85 11.06
N LEU A 46 1.04 4.87 10.77
CA LEU A 46 0.02 4.98 9.74
C LEU A 46 -1.23 5.65 10.30
N ASP A 47 -1.74 6.66 9.61
CA ASP A 47 -2.96 7.38 9.97
C ASP A 47 -3.91 7.43 8.78
N TRP A 48 -5.03 6.74 8.91
CA TRP A 48 -6.01 6.59 7.84
C TRP A 48 -6.94 7.80 7.83
N ARG A 49 -6.80 8.65 6.80
CA ARG A 49 -7.50 9.94 6.70
C ARG A 49 -8.81 9.89 5.92
N ASN A 50 -9.13 8.78 5.26
CA ASN A 50 -10.40 8.61 4.57
C ASN A 50 -11.04 7.23 4.79
N ALA A 51 -12.36 7.21 4.61
CA ALA A 51 -13.22 6.06 4.76
C ALA A 51 -14.02 5.84 3.47
N MET A 52 -13.87 4.65 2.87
CA MET A 52 -14.84 3.94 2.02
C MET A 52 -15.74 4.81 1.12
N GLY A 53 -15.51 4.79 -0.19
CA GLY A 53 -16.41 5.46 -1.15
C GLY A 53 -15.85 5.74 -2.55
N GLY A 54 -14.74 5.10 -2.92
CA GLY A 54 -14.14 5.21 -4.26
C GLY A 54 -13.40 6.51 -4.53
N HIS A 55 -12.77 6.57 -5.70
CA HIS A 55 -11.80 7.58 -6.12
C HIS A 55 -12.23 9.04 -5.91
N GLY A 56 -13.47 9.40 -6.28
CA GLY A 56 -13.94 10.78 -6.14
C GLY A 56 -13.92 11.27 -4.69
N LYS A 57 -14.31 10.39 -3.76
CA LYS A 57 -14.28 10.70 -2.33
C LYS A 57 -12.85 10.81 -1.80
N VAL A 58 -11.95 9.95 -2.26
CA VAL A 58 -10.51 10.02 -1.94
C VAL A 58 -9.94 11.41 -2.28
N ILE A 59 -10.21 11.90 -3.50
CA ILE A 59 -9.70 13.21 -3.95
C ILE A 59 -10.29 14.36 -3.11
N VAL A 60 -11.59 14.33 -2.81
CA VAL A 60 -12.24 15.38 -2.02
C VAL A 60 -11.64 15.45 -0.62
N GLU A 61 -11.48 14.31 0.05
CA GLU A 61 -10.87 14.25 1.39
C GLU A 61 -9.42 14.71 1.37
N LEU A 62 -8.64 14.27 0.39
CA LEU A 62 -7.25 14.67 0.22
C LEU A 62 -7.10 16.19 0.08
N ARG A 63 -7.92 16.83 -0.76
CA ARG A 63 -7.90 18.28 -0.96
C ARG A 63 -8.32 19.04 0.29
N ASN A 64 -9.30 18.53 1.04
CA ASN A 64 -9.72 19.11 2.31
C ASN A 64 -8.59 19.01 3.34
N TYR A 65 -7.97 17.84 3.46
CA TYR A 65 -6.85 17.62 4.37
C TYR A 65 -5.66 18.54 4.08
N ILE A 66 -5.25 18.66 2.82
CA ILE A 66 -4.16 19.57 2.42
C ILE A 66 -4.51 21.03 2.76
N ARG A 67 -5.75 21.45 2.53
CA ARG A 67 -6.21 22.79 2.89
C ARG A 67 -6.10 23.03 4.39
N ASP A 68 -6.48 22.04 5.20
CA ASP A 68 -6.45 22.13 6.65
C ASP A 68 -5.02 22.12 7.19
N LEU A 69 -4.13 21.30 6.64
CA LEU A 69 -2.69 21.33 6.97
C LEU A 69 -2.07 22.71 6.73
N LYS A 70 -2.40 23.36 5.62
CA LYS A 70 -1.92 24.71 5.32
C LYS A 70 -2.44 25.77 6.30
N ARG A 71 -3.68 25.61 6.76
CA ARG A 71 -4.30 26.55 7.72
C ARG A 71 -3.75 26.37 9.12
N GLN A 72 -3.51 25.13 9.53
CA GLN A 72 -3.06 24.80 10.89
C GLN A 72 -1.55 24.99 11.06
N GLY A 73 -0.77 24.90 9.97
CA GLY A 73 0.68 24.97 10.03
C GLY A 73 1.29 23.66 10.52
N THR A 74 2.52 23.72 11.02
CA THR A 74 3.27 22.54 11.48
C THR A 74 2.73 21.99 12.81
N PRO A 75 2.88 20.67 13.08
CA PRO A 75 3.62 19.68 12.30
C PRO A 75 2.82 19.08 11.14
N TRP A 76 3.51 18.82 10.03
CA TRP A 76 2.95 18.12 8.86
C TRP A 76 3.25 16.62 8.94
N PRO A 77 2.51 15.77 8.20
CA PRO A 77 2.96 14.40 7.98
C PRO A 77 4.33 14.37 7.30
N ASP A 78 5.15 13.38 7.64
CA ASP A 78 6.40 13.10 6.93
C ASP A 78 6.11 12.61 5.49
N LEU A 79 4.94 12.01 5.26
CA LEU A 79 4.50 11.50 3.96
C LEU A 79 2.97 11.45 3.85
N ILE A 80 2.45 11.75 2.66
CA ILE A 80 1.06 11.48 2.28
C ILE A 80 1.05 10.36 1.24
N ILE A 81 0.27 9.31 1.45
CA ILE A 81 0.07 8.23 0.47
C ILE A 81 -1.37 8.25 0.00
N VAL A 82 -1.57 8.22 -1.32
CA VAL A 82 -2.89 8.18 -1.95
C VAL A 82 -2.99 6.90 -2.78
N ALA A 83 -3.93 6.03 -2.41
CA ALA A 83 -4.16 4.76 -3.06
C ALA A 83 -5.49 4.70 -3.79
N THR A 84 -5.45 4.36 -5.06
CA THR A 84 -6.65 4.15 -5.90
C THR A 84 -6.33 3.23 -7.06
N ASP A 85 -7.26 2.35 -7.39
CA ASP A 85 -7.18 1.52 -8.58
C ASP A 85 -7.13 2.38 -9.84
N ALA A 86 -6.25 1.99 -10.78
CA ALA A 86 -6.19 2.59 -12.10
C ALA A 86 -7.46 2.28 -12.90
N ASN A 87 -8.17 1.18 -12.59
CA ASN A 87 -9.28 0.69 -13.41
C ASN A 87 -8.91 0.65 -14.91
N CYS A 88 -7.68 0.24 -15.20
CA CYS A 88 -7.11 0.10 -16.56
C CYS A 88 -6.89 1.41 -17.34
N LYS A 89 -7.09 2.56 -16.71
CA LYS A 89 -6.74 3.88 -17.26
C LYS A 89 -5.23 4.10 -17.32
N GLY A 90 -4.46 3.28 -16.59
CA GLY A 90 -3.03 3.47 -16.44
C GLY A 90 -2.67 4.49 -15.35
N LEU A 91 -1.44 4.35 -14.86
CA LEU A 91 -0.86 5.23 -13.84
C LEU A 91 -0.94 6.71 -14.22
N ASN A 92 -0.56 7.05 -15.45
CA ASN A 92 -0.46 8.43 -15.90
C ASN A 92 -1.81 9.14 -15.94
N GLU A 93 -2.85 8.48 -16.45
CA GLU A 93 -4.20 9.07 -16.46
C GLU A 93 -4.70 9.25 -15.02
N ARG A 94 -4.56 8.22 -14.18
CA ARG A 94 -5.03 8.26 -12.79
C ARG A 94 -4.29 9.29 -11.94
N SER A 95 -2.99 9.48 -12.19
CA SER A 95 -2.19 10.52 -11.53
C SER A 95 -2.65 11.93 -11.94
N ARG A 96 -3.04 12.14 -13.20
CA ARG A 96 -3.60 13.44 -13.65
C ARG A 96 -4.95 13.75 -13.01
N GLU A 97 -5.79 12.75 -12.75
CA GLU A 97 -7.08 12.94 -12.07
C GLU A 97 -6.89 13.41 -10.62
N ILE A 98 -5.89 12.87 -9.92
CA ILE A 98 -5.46 13.35 -8.60
C ILE A 98 -4.95 14.80 -8.72
N GLY A 99 -4.20 15.07 -9.79
CA GLY A 99 -3.73 16.38 -10.18
C GLY A 99 -2.49 16.81 -9.40
N ASP A 100 -2.02 18.01 -9.71
CA ASP A 100 -0.94 18.63 -8.94
C ASP A 100 -1.50 19.07 -7.57
N LEU A 101 -0.94 18.49 -6.52
CA LEU A 101 -1.30 18.79 -5.16
C LEU A 101 -0.22 19.72 -4.63
N ASP A 102 -0.59 20.97 -4.39
CA ASP A 102 0.24 21.88 -3.61
C ASP A 102 0.19 21.42 -2.14
N ALA A 103 0.78 20.27 -1.86
CA ALA A 103 0.80 19.62 -0.55
C ALA A 103 2.05 20.08 0.20
N PRO A 104 1.92 20.41 1.50
CA PRO A 104 3.08 20.84 2.28
C PRO A 104 4.03 19.69 2.66
N ALA A 105 3.63 18.44 2.40
CA ALA A 105 4.41 17.24 2.62
C ALA A 105 4.55 16.44 1.30
N PRO A 106 5.58 15.60 1.14
CA PRO A 106 5.72 14.71 -0.01
C PRO A 106 4.47 13.83 -0.20
N VAL A 107 4.07 13.64 -1.46
CA VAL A 107 2.93 12.79 -1.83
C VAL A 107 3.41 11.62 -2.68
N LEU A 108 3.04 10.40 -2.30
CA LEU A 108 3.23 9.19 -3.09
C LEU A 108 1.89 8.60 -3.53
N LEU A 109 1.89 8.06 -4.75
CA LEU A 109 0.72 7.44 -5.35
C LEU A 109 0.88 5.92 -5.35
N ALA A 110 -0.06 5.21 -4.74
CA ALA A 110 -0.20 3.77 -4.84
C ALA A 110 -1.34 3.47 -5.81
N ILE A 111 -1.03 3.26 -7.10
CA ILE A 111 -2.04 3.06 -8.13
C ILE A 111 -1.93 1.64 -8.70
N PRO A 112 -2.55 0.63 -8.06
CA PRO A 112 -2.66 -0.70 -8.62
C PRO A 112 -3.31 -0.66 -10.00
N ASP A 113 -2.78 -1.43 -10.95
CA ASP A 113 -3.34 -1.49 -12.29
C ASP A 113 -3.58 -2.96 -12.71
N PRO A 114 -4.83 -3.39 -12.86
CA PRO A 114 -6.05 -2.58 -12.75
C PRO A 114 -6.59 -2.44 -11.32
N HIS A 115 -6.31 -3.41 -10.45
CA HIS A 115 -6.90 -3.54 -9.11
C HIS A 115 -5.91 -4.08 -8.08
N VAL A 116 -6.06 -3.65 -6.83
CA VAL A 116 -5.16 -4.01 -5.71
C VAL A 116 -5.11 -5.51 -5.41
N GLU A 117 -6.22 -6.25 -5.58
CA GLU A 117 -6.27 -7.68 -5.29
C GLU A 117 -5.34 -8.50 -6.21
N ARG A 118 -5.02 -7.97 -7.40
CA ARG A 118 -4.09 -8.65 -8.32
C ARG A 118 -2.72 -8.81 -7.68
N TRP A 119 -2.26 -7.85 -6.89
CA TRP A 119 -0.95 -7.90 -6.24
C TRP A 119 -0.81 -9.12 -5.32
N LEU A 120 -1.89 -9.53 -4.64
CA LEU A 120 -1.91 -10.71 -3.76
C LEU A 120 -1.73 -12.03 -4.50
N LEU A 121 -1.91 -12.05 -5.82
CA LEU A 121 -1.81 -13.24 -6.66
C LEU A 121 -0.50 -13.29 -7.47
N LEU A 122 0.36 -12.27 -7.37
CA LEU A 122 1.59 -12.20 -8.16
C LEU A 122 2.66 -13.19 -7.70
N ASP A 123 2.59 -13.64 -6.44
CA ASP A 123 3.54 -14.59 -5.88
C ASP A 123 2.87 -15.88 -5.41
N GLY A 124 2.88 -16.89 -6.28
CA GLY A 124 2.36 -18.21 -5.97
C GLY A 124 3.11 -18.94 -4.85
N ALA A 125 4.37 -18.60 -4.56
CA ALA A 125 5.10 -19.18 -3.43
C ALA A 125 4.63 -18.58 -2.10
N ALA A 126 4.34 -17.28 -2.08
CA ALA A 126 3.74 -16.61 -0.92
C ALA A 126 2.36 -17.18 -0.60
N PHE A 127 1.54 -17.35 -1.63
CA PHE A 127 0.22 -17.98 -1.50
C PHE A 127 0.34 -19.41 -0.94
N ARG A 128 1.34 -20.18 -1.39
CA ARG A 128 1.64 -21.51 -0.85
C ARG A 128 2.06 -21.49 0.61
N ALA A 129 2.83 -20.49 1.04
CA ALA A 129 3.24 -20.39 2.44
C ALA A 129 2.02 -20.21 3.37
N VAL A 130 1.00 -19.47 2.92
CA VAL A 130 -0.22 -19.22 3.70
C VAL A 130 -1.20 -20.38 3.63
N PHE A 131 -1.45 -20.94 2.44
CA PHE A 131 -2.54 -21.90 2.22
C PHE A 131 -2.09 -23.34 1.90
N GLY A 132 -0.78 -23.61 1.89
CA GLY A 132 -0.22 -24.92 1.51
C GLY A 132 -0.27 -25.24 0.01
N ARG A 133 -0.97 -24.42 -0.79
CA ARG A 133 -1.09 -24.53 -2.24
C ARG A 133 -0.69 -23.20 -2.88
N GLY A 134 0.07 -23.23 -3.98
CA GLY A 134 0.38 -22.01 -4.72
C GLY A 134 -0.69 -21.63 -5.74
N CYS A 135 -0.77 -20.36 -6.11
CA CYS A 135 -1.63 -19.86 -7.18
C CYS A 135 -0.82 -19.53 -8.45
N GLN A 136 -1.52 -19.40 -9.58
CA GLN A 136 -0.94 -18.84 -10.80
C GLN A 136 -1.25 -17.35 -10.91
N ALA A 137 -0.21 -16.54 -11.11
CA ALA A 137 -0.36 -15.12 -11.36
C ALA A 137 -1.32 -14.89 -12.55
N PRO A 138 -2.40 -14.11 -12.38
CA PRO A 138 -3.33 -13.84 -13.46
C PRO A 138 -2.74 -12.90 -14.51
N ASP A 139 -3.11 -13.13 -15.77
CA ASP A 139 -2.91 -12.14 -16.83
C ASP A 139 -3.56 -10.81 -16.46
N ARG A 140 -2.95 -9.71 -16.92
CA ARG A 140 -3.55 -8.39 -16.78
C ARG A 140 -4.77 -8.25 -17.69
N LYS A 141 -5.96 -8.28 -17.07
CA LYS A 141 -7.26 -8.02 -17.70
C LYS A 141 -8.05 -6.96 -16.95
N CYS A 142 -8.80 -6.16 -17.70
CA CYS A 142 -9.62 -5.08 -17.16
C CYS A 142 -10.96 -5.57 -16.61
N SER A 143 -10.96 -6.18 -15.43
CA SER A 143 -12.18 -6.62 -14.77
C SER A 143 -11.97 -6.71 -13.26
N ARG A 144 -12.67 -5.84 -12.51
CA ARG A 144 -12.60 -5.79 -11.05
C ARG A 144 -12.96 -7.12 -10.41
N GLU A 145 -14.11 -7.65 -10.82
CA GLU A 145 -14.62 -8.92 -10.31
C GLU A 145 -13.71 -10.10 -10.62
N LEU A 146 -12.85 -10.01 -11.65
CA LEU A 146 -11.96 -11.11 -12.02
C LEU A 146 -10.95 -11.43 -10.91
N TYR A 147 -10.23 -10.44 -10.38
CA TYR A 147 -9.15 -10.71 -9.42
C TYR A 147 -9.71 -11.06 -8.05
N LYS A 148 -10.79 -10.38 -7.64
CA LYS A 148 -11.50 -10.71 -6.41
C LYS A 148 -12.04 -12.14 -6.46
N ARG A 149 -12.71 -12.53 -7.55
CA ARG A 149 -13.18 -13.90 -7.73
C ARG A 149 -12.03 -14.89 -7.76
N LYS A 150 -10.95 -14.59 -8.49
CA LYS A 150 -9.79 -15.49 -8.57
C LYS A 150 -9.13 -15.69 -7.19
N LEU A 151 -9.01 -14.62 -6.40
CA LEU A 151 -8.49 -14.72 -5.04
C LEU A 151 -9.36 -15.67 -4.19
N ILE A 152 -10.67 -15.50 -4.23
CA ILE A 152 -11.62 -16.38 -3.52
C ILE A 152 -11.51 -17.84 -4.02
N GLU A 153 -11.46 -18.04 -5.33
CA GLU A 153 -11.34 -19.37 -5.95
C GLU A 153 -10.05 -20.09 -5.53
N GLU A 154 -8.91 -19.39 -5.54
CA GLU A 154 -7.62 -19.97 -5.12
C GLU A 154 -7.61 -20.31 -3.62
N ILE A 155 -8.24 -19.48 -2.78
CA ILE A 155 -8.40 -19.76 -1.34
C ILE A 155 -9.27 -21.00 -1.13
N HIS A 156 -10.42 -21.09 -1.81
CA HIS A 156 -11.28 -22.28 -1.74
C HIS A 156 -10.57 -23.54 -2.25
N ALA A 157 -9.80 -23.43 -3.34
CA ALA A 157 -9.04 -24.55 -3.90
C ALA A 157 -7.91 -25.04 -2.98
N ALA A 158 -7.52 -24.22 -2.00
CA ALA A 158 -6.58 -24.57 -0.94
C ALA A 158 -7.28 -25.02 0.36
N GLY A 159 -8.61 -25.14 0.36
CA GLY A 159 -9.40 -25.55 1.53
C GLY A 159 -9.72 -24.44 2.52
N GLY A 160 -9.38 -23.19 2.21
CA GLY A 160 -9.77 -22.03 3.01
C GLY A 160 -11.23 -21.63 2.80
N THR A 161 -11.76 -20.79 3.68
CA THR A 161 -13.10 -20.20 3.53
C THR A 161 -13.01 -18.69 3.81
N PRO A 162 -12.92 -17.85 2.77
CA PRO A 162 -12.83 -16.42 2.94
C PRO A 162 -14.19 -15.84 3.36
N ILE A 163 -14.18 -15.09 4.46
CA ILE A 163 -15.34 -14.38 5.00
C ILE A 163 -15.39 -12.96 4.42
N LEU A 164 -14.23 -12.34 4.17
CA LEU A 164 -14.12 -10.96 3.66
C LEU A 164 -13.61 -10.91 2.22
N GLY A 165 -13.84 -11.97 1.45
CA GLY A 165 -13.47 -12.04 0.04
C GLY A 165 -11.98 -12.27 -0.21
N GLY A 166 -11.25 -12.76 0.80
CA GLY A 166 -9.85 -13.16 0.73
C GLY A 166 -8.88 -12.07 1.18
N ILE A 167 -9.37 -10.85 1.36
CA ILE A 167 -8.56 -9.70 1.76
C ILE A 167 -8.06 -9.78 3.20
N GLU A 168 -8.74 -10.57 4.05
CA GLU A 168 -8.33 -10.84 5.42
C GLU A 168 -6.96 -11.52 5.50
N TYR A 169 -6.51 -12.18 4.42
CA TYR A 169 -5.21 -12.84 4.33
C TYR A 169 -4.14 -11.96 3.67
N ALA A 170 -4.46 -10.71 3.33
CA ALA A 170 -3.54 -9.83 2.61
C ALA A 170 -2.22 -9.64 3.35
N GLU A 171 -2.27 -9.43 4.67
CA GLU A 171 -1.09 -9.25 5.52
C GLU A 171 -0.21 -10.49 5.52
N ASP A 172 -0.78 -11.70 5.67
CA ASP A 172 -0.03 -12.95 5.67
C ASP A 172 0.62 -13.23 4.31
N ILE A 173 -0.13 -13.06 3.22
CA ILE A 173 0.38 -13.22 1.85
C ILE A 173 1.53 -12.24 1.61
N LEU A 174 1.34 -10.96 1.97
CA LEU A 174 2.35 -9.93 1.82
C LEU A 174 3.52 -10.08 2.78
N CYS A 175 3.38 -10.78 3.90
CA CYS A 175 4.50 -11.13 4.78
C CYS A 175 5.42 -12.16 4.10
N HIS A 176 4.84 -13.12 3.37
CA HIS A 176 5.59 -14.18 2.69
C HIS A 176 6.01 -13.85 1.24
N MET A 177 5.52 -12.75 0.67
CA MET A 177 5.81 -12.35 -0.70
C MET A 177 7.30 -12.10 -0.95
N ASP A 178 7.86 -12.60 -2.05
CA ASP A 178 9.08 -12.02 -2.60
C ASP A 178 8.68 -10.74 -3.35
N ILE A 179 8.72 -9.61 -2.62
CA ILE A 179 8.31 -8.30 -3.16
C ILE A 179 9.12 -7.94 -4.40
N ASP A 180 10.42 -8.25 -4.43
CA ASP A 180 11.27 -7.91 -5.57
C ASP A 180 10.88 -8.70 -6.81
N ARG A 181 10.56 -9.99 -6.66
CA ARG A 181 10.04 -10.80 -7.77
C ARG A 181 8.65 -10.34 -8.21
N ALA A 182 7.75 -10.09 -7.28
CA ALA A 182 6.39 -9.62 -7.59
C ALA A 182 6.43 -8.25 -8.29
N ALA A 183 7.27 -7.33 -7.82
CA ALA A 183 7.49 -6.02 -8.44
C ALA A 183 8.00 -6.15 -9.88
N ARG A 184 8.98 -7.03 -10.16
CA ARG A 184 9.46 -7.25 -11.54
C ARG A 184 8.38 -7.78 -12.49
N ALA A 185 7.32 -8.39 -11.96
CA ALA A 185 6.18 -8.90 -12.74
C ALA A 185 5.04 -7.89 -12.87
N ASP A 186 5.13 -6.71 -12.24
CA ASP A 186 4.08 -5.70 -12.25
C ASP A 186 4.61 -4.26 -12.10
N ASP A 187 4.50 -3.47 -13.16
CA ASP A 187 5.01 -2.10 -13.21
C ASP A 187 4.42 -1.19 -12.11
N ALA A 188 3.14 -1.36 -11.78
CA ALA A 188 2.46 -0.55 -10.76
C ALA A 188 3.01 -0.85 -9.36
N LEU A 189 3.17 -2.13 -9.02
CA LEU A 189 3.80 -2.56 -7.77
C LEU A 189 5.27 -2.13 -7.72
N GLN A 190 6.02 -2.33 -8.82
CA GLN A 190 7.42 -1.92 -8.91
C GLN A 190 7.60 -0.44 -8.60
N ARG A 191 6.77 0.40 -9.22
CA ARG A 191 6.83 1.84 -9.02
C ARG A 191 6.58 2.20 -7.57
N PHE A 192 5.48 1.71 -6.99
CA PHE A 192 5.11 2.01 -5.62
C PHE A 192 6.19 1.58 -4.61
N VAL A 193 6.72 0.36 -4.72
CA VAL A 193 7.78 -0.16 -3.84
C VAL A 193 9.07 0.64 -4.01
N SER A 194 9.43 1.03 -5.24
CA SER A 194 10.64 1.82 -5.50
C SER A 194 10.53 3.22 -4.88
N ASP A 195 9.36 3.85 -5.00
CA ASP A 195 9.08 5.17 -4.43
C ASP A 195 9.10 5.12 -2.89
N LEU A 196 8.53 4.08 -2.26
CA LEU A 196 8.63 3.85 -0.82
C LEU A 196 10.08 3.68 -0.37
N ARG A 197 10.85 2.78 -1.00
CA ARG A 197 12.25 2.53 -0.63
C ARG A 197 13.11 3.76 -0.77
N THR A 198 12.91 4.55 -1.83
CA THR A 198 13.62 5.81 -2.04
C THR A 198 13.32 6.78 -0.89
N THR A 199 12.04 6.90 -0.52
CA THR A 199 11.59 7.80 0.54
C THR A 199 12.14 7.38 1.91
N PHE A 200 12.00 6.10 2.26
CA PHE A 200 12.40 5.58 3.57
C PHE A 200 13.91 5.59 3.77
N ARG A 201 14.69 5.24 2.74
CA ARG A 201 16.16 5.39 2.80
C ARG A 201 16.58 6.84 2.95
N GLY A 202 15.82 7.78 2.38
CA GLY A 202 16.03 9.22 2.58
C GLY A 202 15.81 9.68 4.02
N TRP A 203 15.08 8.92 4.85
CA TRP A 203 14.85 9.23 6.27
C TRP A 203 15.86 8.62 7.22
N GLN A 204 16.75 7.74 6.73
CA GLN A 204 17.87 7.17 7.50
C GLN A 204 19.10 8.09 7.50
N LEU A 205 19.13 9.08 6.62
CA LEU A 205 20.19 10.10 6.48
C LEU A 205 19.97 11.25 7.47
#